data_AF-A0A830E6R1-F1
#
_entry.id   AF-A0A830E6R1-F1
#
_cell.length_a   1.000
_cell.length_b   1.000
_cell.length_c   1.000
_cell.angle_alpha   90.00
_cell.angle_beta   90.00
_cell.angle_gamma   90.00
#
_symmetry.space_group_name_H-M   'P 1'
#
loop_
_entity.id
_entity.type
_entity.pdbx_description
1 polymer ?
#
loop_
_entity_poly.entity_id
_entity_poly.type
_entity_poly.pdbx_seq_one_letter_code
_entity_poly.pdbx_strand_id
1 'polypeptide(L)' 'MTKEKFGVAVGEETVQEVDELVAECDDLGAAGSEIVEAILTAFVQSETNHVEQIREIIIRKRKGTL' A
#
# COMPACT_ATOMS: atom_id res chain seq x y z
N MET A 1 -0.48 17.56 -12.84
CA MET A 1 0.04 16.18 -12.81
C MET A 1 -1.09 15.26 -13.19
N THR A 2 -0.96 14.49 -14.26
CA THR A 2 -1.97 13.49 -14.62
C THR A 2 -1.80 12.30 -13.67
N LYS A 3 -2.82 12.01 -12.86
CA LYS A 3 -2.83 10.81 -12.00
C LYS A 3 -3.50 9.67 -12.77
N GLU A 4 -2.84 8.52 -12.82
CA GLU A 4 -3.45 7.27 -13.31
C GLU A 4 -4.23 6.61 -12.17
N LYS A 5 -5.42 6.09 -12.48
CA LYS A 5 -6.27 5.39 -11.50
C LYS A 5 -6.25 3.90 -11.80
N PHE A 6 -5.97 3.08 -10.79
CA PHE A 6 -6.09 1.64 -10.89
C PHE A 6 -6.72 1.06 -9.61
N GLY A 7 -7.58 0.05 -9.78
CA GLY A 7 -8.24 -0.65 -8.67
C GLY A 7 -7.52 -1.94 -8.33
N VAL A 8 -7.34 -2.22 -7.03
CA VAL A 8 -6.66 -3.43 -6.53
C VAL A 8 -7.53 -4.07 -5.44
N ALA A 9 -7.64 -5.40 -5.47
CA ALA A 9 -8.22 -6.15 -4.37
C ALA A 9 -7.17 -6.37 -3.28
N VAL A 10 -7.49 -5.97 -2.06
CA VAL A 10 -6.64 -6.09 -0.87
C VAL A 10 -7.35 -6.93 0.20
N GLY A 11 -6.57 -7.48 1.14
CA GLY A 11 -7.12 -8.22 2.27
C GLY A 11 -7.74 -7.29 3.31
N GLU A 12 -8.64 -7.82 4.14
CA GLU A 12 -9.32 -7.06 5.20
C GLU A 12 -8.32 -6.43 6.19
N GLU A 13 -7.27 -7.15 6.56
CA GLU A 13 -6.19 -6.64 7.43
C GLU A 13 -5.54 -5.39 6.84
N THR A 14 -5.24 -5.37 5.54
CA THR A 14 -4.69 -4.20 4.86
C THR A 14 -5.68 -3.02 4.84
N VAL A 15 -6.99 -3.29 4.73
CA VAL A 15 -8.00 -2.23 4.80
C VAL A 15 -8.02 -1.62 6.20
N GLN A 16 -7.96 -2.46 7.23
CA GLN A 16 -7.95 -1.99 8.61
C GLN A 16 -6.72 -1.13 8.91
N GLU A 17 -5.53 -1.55 8.47
CA GLU A 17 -4.31 -0.74 8.63
C GLU A 17 -4.42 0.62 7.94
N VAL A 18 -5.02 0.68 6.75
CA VAL A 18 -5.26 1.95 6.05
C VAL A 18 -6.27 2.82 6.80
N ASP A 19 -7.35 2.24 7.31
CA ASP A 19 -8.36 2.97 8.09
C ASP A 19 -7.78 3.52 9.40
N GLU A 20 -6.90 2.77 10.06
CA GLU A 20 -6.16 3.21 11.25
C GLU A 20 -5.26 4.42 10.91
N LEU A 21 -4.50 4.35 9.81
CA LEU A 21 -3.69 5.48 9.34
C LEU A 21 -4.51 6.70 8.96
N VAL A 22 -5.70 6.51 8.38
CA VAL A 22 -6.65 7.61 8.12
C VAL A 22 -7.07 8.28 9.43
N ALA A 23 -7.41 7.49 10.45
CA ALA A 23 -7.81 8.02 11.76
C ALA A 23 -6.65 8.74 12.48
N GLU A 24 -5.42 8.22 12.37
CA GLU A 24 -4.23 8.87 12.92
C GLU A 24 -3.88 10.19 12.21
N CYS A 25 -4.24 10.31 10.92
CA CYS A 25 -4.03 11.50 10.10
C CYS A 25 -5.29 12.37 9.96
N ASP A 26 -6.25 12.27 10.90
CA ASP A 26 -7.52 13.01 10.85
C ASP A 26 -7.31 14.54 10.86
N ASP A 27 -6.24 15.01 11.51
CA ASP A 27 -5.86 16.42 11.53
C ASP A 27 -5.50 16.97 10.14
N LEU A 28 -5.06 16.10 9.23
CA LEU A 28 -4.77 16.41 7.83
C LEU A 28 -6.02 16.30 6.94
N GLY A 29 -7.10 15.70 7.42
CA GLY A 29 -8.29 15.40 6.63
C GLY A 29 -8.01 14.47 5.44
N ALA A 30 -6.99 13.61 5.58
CA ALA A 30 -6.51 12.75 4.50
C ALA A 30 -7.53 11.66 4.16
N ALA A 31 -7.81 11.50 2.86
CA ALA A 31 -8.65 10.39 2.40
C ALA A 31 -7.84 9.08 2.34
N GLY A 32 -8.50 7.92 2.47
CA GLY A 32 -7.83 6.61 2.36
C GLY A 32 -7.03 6.44 1.06
N SER A 33 -7.49 6.99 -0.06
CA SER A 33 -6.72 6.97 -1.32
C SER A 33 -5.43 7.80 -1.26
N GLU A 34 -5.42 8.88 -0.49
CA GLU A 34 -4.25 9.72 -0.29
C GLU A 34 -3.24 9.02 0.63
N ILE A 35 -3.71 8.35 1.68
CA ILE A 35 -2.89 7.48 2.52
C ILE A 35 -2.26 6.35 1.68
N VAL A 36 -3.03 5.67 0.85
CA VAL A 36 -2.50 4.63 -0.06
C VAL A 36 -1.48 5.19 -1.04
N GLU A 37 -1.72 6.37 -1.62
CA GLU A 37 -0.75 7.05 -2.49
C GLU A 37 0.54 7.38 -1.75
N ALA A 38 0.46 7.86 -0.50
CA ALA A 38 1.61 8.16 0.34
C ALA A 38 2.41 6.90 0.69
N ILE A 39 1.75 5.80 1.06
CA ILE A 39 2.39 4.50 1.33
C ILE A 39 3.16 4.02 0.10
N LEU A 40 2.52 4.02 -1.08
CA LEU A 40 3.15 3.59 -2.33
C LEU A 40 4.33 4.50 -2.69
N THR A 41 4.20 5.80 -2.47
CA THR A 41 5.27 6.77 -2.73
C THR A 41 6.46 6.51 -1.80
N ALA A 42 6.22 6.37 -0.50
CA ALA A 42 7.25 6.08 0.49
C ALA A 42 7.96 4.75 0.20
N PHE A 43 7.20 3.72 -0.18
CA PHE A 43 7.75 2.44 -0.60
C PHE A 43 8.66 2.61 -1.81
N VAL A 44 8.16 3.15 -2.93
CA VAL A 44 8.91 3.29 -4.19
C VAL A 44 10.14 4.20 -4.05
N GLN A 45 10.07 5.24 -3.22
CA GLN A 45 11.17 6.18 -3.00
C GLN A 45 12.22 5.70 -2.00
N SER A 46 11.93 4.66 -1.21
CA SER A 46 12.91 4.15 -0.25
C SER A 46 14.08 3.46 -0.96
N GLU A 47 15.29 3.57 -0.39
CA GLU A 47 16.53 3.02 -0.96
C GLU A 47 16.64 1.48 -0.89
N THR A 48 15.55 0.79 -0.55
CA THR A 48 15.52 -0.67 -0.41
C THR A 48 15.43 -1.36 -1.77
N ASN A 49 16.05 -2.53 -1.93
CA ASN A 49 15.87 -3.36 -3.12
C ASN A 49 14.48 -4.03 -3.12
N HIS A 50 13.48 -3.30 -3.63
CA HIS A 50 12.10 -3.76 -3.71
C HIS A 50 11.88 -4.95 -4.63
N VAL A 51 12.74 -5.15 -5.64
CA VAL A 51 12.53 -6.16 -6.67
C VAL A 51 12.54 -7.56 -6.07
N GLU A 52 13.49 -7.85 -5.19
CA GLU A 52 13.61 -9.18 -4.58
C GLU A 52 12.44 -9.46 -3.65
N GLN A 53 12.09 -8.50 -2.78
CA GLN A 53 10.98 -8.61 -1.84
C GLN A 53 9.63 -8.79 -2.56
N ILE A 54 9.34 -7.98 -3.58
CA ILE A 54 8.11 -8.11 -4.38
C ILE A 54 8.04 -9.48 -5.04
N ARG A 55 9.15 -9.95 -5.63
CA ARG A 55 9.19 -11.27 -6.27
C ARG A 55 8.88 -12.39 -5.27
N GLU A 56 9.46 -12.33 -4.07
CA GLU A 56 9.20 -13.30 -3.02
C GLU A 56 7.71 -13.30 -2.61
N ILE A 57 7.15 -12.12 -2.33
CA ILE A 57 5.74 -11.97 -1.95
C ILE A 57 4.82 -12.56 -3.02
N ILE A 58 5.05 -12.25 -4.30
CA ILE A 58 4.26 -12.80 -5.41
C ILE A 58 4.37 -14.33 -5.46
N ILE A 59 5.57 -14.89 -5.26
CA ILE A 59 5.77 -16.34 -5.26
C ILE A 59 5.03 -16.98 -4.09
N ARG A 60 5.14 -16.44 -2.86
CA ARG A 60 4.44 -16.95 -1.68
C ARG A 60 2.93 -16.86 -1.83
N LYS A 61 2.40 -15.74 -2.32
CA LYS A 61 0.96 -15.56 -2.58
C LYS A 61 0.43 -16.59 -3.58
N ARG A 62 1.17 -16.84 -4.67
CA ARG A 62 0.80 -17.88 -5.67
C ARG A 62 0.85 -19.30 -5.10
N LYS A 63 1.70 -19.55 -4.11
CA LYS A 63 1.80 -20.84 -3.42
C LYS A 63 0.81 -20.99 -2.27
N GLY A 64 0.07 -19.94 -1.90
CA GLY A 64 -0.83 -19.94 -0.74
C GLY A 64 -0.08 -20.01 0.59
N THR A 65 1.16 -19.53 0.64
CA THR A 65 2.02 -19.55 1.84
C THR A 65 2.32 -18.14 2.33
N LEU A 66 1.53 -17.15 1.93
CA LEU A 66 1.64 -15.79 2.44
C LEU A 66 0.94 -15.72 3.79
#